data_AF-A0A8T8DYG5-F1
#
_entry.id   AF-A0A8T8DYG5-F1
#
_cell.length_a   1.000
_cell.length_b   1.000
_cell.length_c   1.000
_cell.angle_alpha   90.00
_cell.angle_beta   90.00
_cell.angle_gamma   90.00
#
_symmetry.space_group_name_H-M   'P 1'
#
loop_
_entity.id
_entity.type
_entity.pdbx_description
1 polymer ?
#
loop_
_entity_poly.entity_id
_entity_poly.type
_entity_poly.pdbx_seq_one_letter_code
_entity_poly.pdbx_strand_id
1 'polypeptide(L)' 'MAIQYTRSMTAMLDWFDEQPCSCATIGHIADATGYSRETTRNNLKQLMAGDYAEVRHEPTGEYRLIEDPRNDDSD' A
#
# COMPACT_ATOMS: atom_id res chain seq x y z
N MET A 1 9.77 6.16 -10.66
CA MET A 1 8.41 6.36 -11.19
C MET A 1 7.70 7.27 -10.20
N ALA A 2 7.06 8.36 -10.60
CA ALA A 2 6.44 9.27 -9.62
C ALA A 2 5.16 8.64 -9.07
N ILE A 3 5.09 8.43 -7.74
CA ILE A 3 3.91 7.89 -7.07
C ILE A 3 2.82 8.96 -7.01
N GLN A 4 1.58 8.59 -7.37
CA GLN A 4 0.46 9.50 -7.26
C GLN A 4 -0.16 9.44 -5.85
N TYR A 5 0.07 10.47 -5.05
CA TYR A 5 -0.53 10.65 -3.71
C TYR A 5 -1.99 11.08 -3.80
N THR A 6 -2.84 10.19 -4.32
CA THR A 6 -4.30 10.35 -4.28
C THR A 6 -4.84 10.14 -2.87
N ARG A 7 -6.08 10.58 -2.58
CA ARG A 7 -6.71 10.36 -1.26
C ARG A 7 -6.72 8.90 -0.82
N SER A 8 -6.90 7.97 -1.76
CA SER A 8 -6.87 6.54 -1.47
C SER A 8 -5.46 6.01 -1.22
N MET A 9 -4.45 6.58 -1.86
CA MET A 9 -3.04 6.25 -1.59
C MET A 9 -2.66 6.73 -0.19
N THR A 10 -2.94 8.00 0.13
CA THR A 10 -2.63 8.56 1.46
C THR A 10 -3.34 7.80 2.56
N ALA A 11 -4.64 7.50 2.42
CA ALA A 11 -5.37 6.72 3.41
C ALA A 11 -4.84 5.28 3.58
N MET A 12 -4.35 4.67 2.50
CA MET A 12 -3.70 3.36 2.56
C MET A 12 -2.37 3.43 3.32
N LEU A 13 -1.54 4.43 3.04
CA LEU A 13 -0.26 4.62 3.71
C LEU A 13 -0.44 4.97 5.19
N ASP A 14 -1.42 5.83 5.51
CA ASP A 14 -1.84 6.13 6.90
C ASP A 14 -2.23 4.85 7.63
N TRP A 15 -3.09 4.03 7.01
CA TRP A 15 -3.46 2.74 7.56
C TRP A 15 -2.25 1.81 7.75
N PHE A 16 -1.30 1.77 6.81
CA PHE A 16 -0.09 0.95 6.94
C PHE A 16 0.84 1.41 8.06
N ASP A 17 0.93 2.72 8.30
CA ASP A 17 1.71 3.34 9.39
C ASP A 17 1.14 2.95 10.77
N GLU A 18 -0.19 2.86 10.88
CA GLU A 18 -0.87 2.36 12.08
C GLU A 18 -0.69 0.85 12.34
N GLN A 19 -0.24 0.08 11.33
CA GLN A 19 -0.15 -1.38 11.43
C GLN A 19 1.27 -1.85 11.77
N PRO A 20 1.46 -2.63 12.86
CA PRO A 20 2.78 -3.02 13.35
C PRO A 20 3.57 -3.93 12.39
N CYS A 21 2.88 -4.64 11.50
CA CYS A 21 3.51 -5.55 10.55
C CYS A 21 3.59 -4.98 9.13
N SER A 22 2.85 -3.90 8.84
CA SER A 22 2.62 -3.34 7.50
C SER A 22 2.35 -4.40 6.42
N CYS A 23 1.71 -5.53 6.80
CA CYS A 23 1.37 -6.67 5.94
C CYS A 23 -0.14 -6.86 5.93
N ALA A 24 -0.76 -6.93 4.76
CA ALA A 24 -2.16 -7.30 4.63
C ALA A 24 -2.56 -7.74 3.22
N THR A 25 -3.70 -8.41 3.12
CA THR A 25 -4.32 -8.73 1.84
C THR A 25 -5.07 -7.51 1.29
N ILE A 26 -5.23 -7.46 -0.04
CA ILE A 26 -6.03 -6.41 -0.72
C ILE A 26 -7.42 -6.29 -0.09
N GLY A 27 -8.04 -7.42 0.24
CA GLY A 27 -9.38 -7.45 0.84
C GLY A 27 -9.43 -6.75 2.19
N HIS A 28 -8.42 -6.97 3.03
CA HIS A 28 -8.36 -6.35 4.35
C HIS A 28 -8.09 -4.85 4.29
N ILE A 29 -7.17 -4.43 3.42
CA ILE A 29 -6.85 -3.00 3.24
C ILE A 29 -8.06 -2.26 2.67
N ALA A 30 -8.76 -2.84 1.68
CA ALA A 30 -9.98 -2.28 1.11
C ALA A 30 -11.09 -2.12 2.17
N ASP A 31 -11.27 -3.11 3.03
CA ASP A 31 -12.26 -3.07 4.11
C ASP A 31 -11.93 -1.98 5.15
N ALA A 32 -10.66 -1.91 5.58
CA ALA A 32 -10.23 -0.94 6.59
C ALA A 32 -10.22 0.51 6.08
N THR A 33 -9.80 0.73 4.83
CA THR A 33 -9.73 2.08 4.23
C THR A 33 -11.05 2.53 3.60
N GLY A 34 -12.02 1.62 3.44
CA GLY A 34 -13.32 1.89 2.81
C GLY A 34 -13.27 2.08 1.28
N TYR A 35 -12.12 1.85 0.64
CA TYR A 35 -11.99 1.94 -0.82
C TYR A 35 -12.22 0.59 -1.51
N SER A 36 -12.60 0.63 -2.78
CA SER A 36 -12.77 -0.58 -3.60
C SER A 36 -11.46 -1.34 -3.75
N ARG A 37 -11.53 -2.68 -3.78
CA ARG A 37 -10.37 -3.57 -4.00
C ARG A 37 -9.56 -3.23 -5.25
N GLU A 38 -10.21 -2.78 -6.33
CA GLU A 38 -9.52 -2.32 -7.54
C GLU A 38 -8.67 -1.06 -7.30
N THR A 39 -9.18 -0.11 -6.51
CA THR A 39 -8.45 1.10 -6.12
C THR A 39 -7.24 0.73 -5.27
N THR A 40 -7.45 -0.10 -4.24
CA THR A 40 -6.38 -0.65 -3.40
C THR A 40 -5.32 -1.35 -4.23
N ARG A 41 -5.73 -2.20 -5.18
CA ARG A 41 -4.80 -2.91 -6.07
C ARG A 41 -3.99 -1.96 -6.96
N ASN A 42 -4.61 -0.91 -7.51
CA ASN A 42 -3.90 0.09 -8.31
C ASN A 42 -2.89 0.89 -7.49
N ASN A 43 -3.21 1.23 -6.24
CA ASN A 43 -2.27 1.89 -5.33
C ASN A 43 -1.08 0.97 -4.99
N LEU A 44 -1.35 -0.29 -4.64
CA LEU A 44 -0.30 -1.28 -4.39
C LEU A 44 0.60 -1.50 -5.62
N LYS A 45 0.04 -1.53 -6.83
CA LYS A 45 0.84 -1.62 -8.06
C LYS A 45 1.79 -0.43 -8.23
N GLN A 46 1.37 0.78 -7.86
CA GLN A 46 2.24 1.96 -7.91
C GLN A 46 3.36 1.85 -6.86
N LEU A 47 3.04 1.39 -5.66
CA LEU A 47 4.04 1.17 -4.60
C LEU A 47 5.06 0.10 -5.01
N MET A 48 4.60 -1.03 -5.55
CA MET A 48 5.49 -2.07 -6.07
C MET A 48 6.35 -1.57 -7.24
N ALA A 49 5.80 -0.74 -8.12
CA ALA A 49 6.56 -0.16 -9.22
C ALA A 49 7.62 0.85 -8.76
N GLY A 50 7.51 1.35 -7.53
CA GLY A 50 8.50 2.19 -6.87
C GLY A 50 9.37 1.43 -5.85
N ASP A 51 9.29 0.10 -5.78
CA ASP A 51 10.01 -0.73 -4.78
C ASP A 51 9.63 -0.46 -3.30
N TYR A 52 8.50 0.22 -3.05
CA TYR A 52 8.00 0.52 -1.70
C TYR A 52 7.11 -0.59 -1.12
N ALA A 53 6.64 -1.53 -1.95
CA ALA A 53 5.83 -2.66 -1.54
C ALA A 53 6.23 -3.93 -2.28
N GLU A 54 5.98 -5.09 -1.67
CA GLU A 54 6.18 -6.40 -2.29
C GLU A 54 4.98 -7.33 -2.06
N VAL A 55 4.84 -8.31 -2.96
CA VAL A 55 3.97 -9.47 -2.72
C VAL A 55 4.77 -10.48 -1.92
N ARG A 56 4.37 -10.69 -0.67
CA ARG A 56 5.01 -11.67 0.22
C ARG A 56 4.56 -13.10 -0.09
N HIS A 57 3.31 -13.25 -0.53
CA HIS A 57 2.73 -14.55 -0.88
C HIS A 57 1.83 -14.44 -2.11
N GLU A 58 2.30 -14.96 -3.25
CA GLU A 58 1.53 -15.04 -4.50
C GLU A 58 0.22 -15.83 -4.40
N PRO A 59 0.11 -16.98 -3.70
CA PRO A 59 -1.14 -17.75 -3.70
C PRO A 59 -2.25 -17.12 -2.86
N THR A 60 -1.91 -16.37 -1.81
CA THR A 60 -2.88 -15.67 -0.94
C THR A 60 -3.06 -14.20 -1.30
N GLY A 61 -2.14 -13.61 -2.06
CA GLY A 61 -2.16 -12.19 -2.39
C GLY A 61 -1.91 -11.30 -1.17
N GLU A 62 -0.99 -11.70 -0.29
CA GLU A 62 -0.54 -10.89 0.83
C GLU A 62 0.51 -9.87 0.35
N TYR A 63 0.25 -8.61 0.63
CA TYR A 63 1.13 -7.50 0.32
C TYR A 63 1.79 -7.01 1.59
N ARG A 64 3.05 -6.59 1.46
CA ARG A 64 3.81 -5.97 2.52
C ARG A 64 4.33 -4.63 2.03
N LEU A 65 4.08 -3.57 2.81
CA LEU A 65 4.77 -2.31 2.63
C LEU A 65 6.19 -2.47 3.18
N ILE A 66 7.18 -2.18 2.35
CA ILE A 66 8.61 -2.23 2.71
C ILE A 66 9.01 -0.91 3.33
N GLU A 67 8.66 0.19 2.67
CA GLU A 67 9.01 1.55 3.06
C GLU A 67 7.89 2.51 2.69
N ASP A 68 7.71 3.56 3.50
CA ASP A 68 6.73 4.59 3.19
C ASP A 68 7.36 5.63 2.22
N PRO A 69 6.84 5.76 0.99
CA PRO A 69 7.36 6.71 0.01
C PRO A 69 7.18 8.18 0.40
N ARG A 70 6.49 8.49 1.50
CA ARG A 70 6.39 9.85 2.05
C ARG A 70 7.61 10.23 2.89
N ASN A 71 8.33 9.25 3.44
CA ASN A 71 9.54 9.50 4.24
C ASN A 71 10.78 9.73 3.37
N ASP A 72 10.83 9.14 2.18
CA ASP A 72 11.96 9.30 1.23
C ASP A 72 12.02 10.72 0.62
N ASP A 73 10.90 11.47 0.65
CA ASP A 73 10.83 12.86 0.15
C ASP A 73 11.24 13.92 1.21
N SER A 74 11.63 13.50 2.43
CA SER A 74 12.15 14.40 3.47
C SER A 74 13.68 14.48 3.47
N ASP A 75 14.19 15.41 2.65
CA ASP A 75 15.50 16.12 2.74
C ASP A 75 16.80 15.31 2.49
#